data_AF-A0A6G9HQS6-F1
#
_entry.id   AF-A0A6G9HQS6-F1
#
_cell.length_a   1.000
_cell.length_b   1.000
_cell.length_c   1.000
_cell.angle_alpha   90.00
_cell.angle_beta   90.00
_cell.angle_gamma   90.00
#
_symmetry.space_group_name_H-M   'P 1'
#
loop_
_entity.id
_entity.type
_entity.pdbx_description
1 polymer ?
#
loop_
_entity_poly.entity_id
_entity_poly.type
_entity_poly.pdbx_seq_one_letter_code
_entity_poly.pdbx_strand_id
1 'polypeptide(L)'
;MAYYEPILSMSGALYAIEVLSRITHASRGGYFCICFFETISDEVIFHIFKYQLRRLKEHYEFLISSNVIASVNITYSIAESIIADKKI
;
A
#
# COMPACT_ATOMS: atom_id res chain seq x y z
N MET A 1 4.53 -8.21 -3.42
CA MET A 1 3.46 -8.69 -2.50
C MET A 1 3.05 -7.54 -1.59
N ALA A 2 1.76 -7.44 -1.24
CA ALA A 2 1.29 -6.48 -0.25
C ALA A 2 1.50 -7.05 1.17
N TYR A 3 1.98 -6.20 2.07
CA TYR A 3 2.16 -6.48 3.48
C TYR A 3 1.35 -5.46 4.29
N TYR A 4 0.93 -5.85 5.49
CA TYR A 4 0.15 -5.01 6.38
C TYR A 4 0.90 -4.87 7.68
N GLU A 5 1.36 -3.66 7.97
CA GLU A 5 1.98 -3.35 9.26
C GLU A 5 0.89 -2.88 10.24
N PRO A 6 0.69 -3.56 11.37
CA PRO A 6 -0.35 -3.21 12.32
C PRO A 6 0.06 -1.97 13.13
N ILE A 7 -0.86 -1.02 13.24
CA ILE A 7 -0.76 0.13 14.12
C ILE A 7 -1.69 -0.11 15.30
N LEU A 8 -1.10 -0.29 16.48
CA LEU A 8 -1.81 -0.62 17.70
C LEU A 8 -2.01 0.63 18.56
N SER A 9 -3.15 0.70 19.24
CA SER A 9 -3.38 1.67 20.31
C SER A 9 -2.59 1.31 21.58
N MET A 10 -2.57 2.21 22.57
CA MET A 10 -1.89 1.98 23.85
C MET A 10 -2.44 0.78 24.63
N SER A 11 -3.67 0.35 24.37
CA SER A 11 -4.27 -0.85 24.97
C SER A 11 -3.89 -2.15 24.23
N GLY A 12 -3.11 -2.05 23.15
CA GLY A 12 -2.78 -3.17 22.26
C GLY A 12 -3.88 -3.51 21.24
N ALA A 13 -5.01 -2.81 21.26
CA ALA A 13 -6.07 -3.01 20.27
C ALA A 13 -5.62 -2.49 18.89
N LEU A 14 -5.93 -3.25 17.84
CA LEU A 14 -5.65 -2.87 16.45
C LEU A 14 -6.48 -1.63 16.08
N TYR A 15 -5.79 -0.57 15.68
CA TYR A 15 -6.39 0.71 15.34
C TYR A 15 -6.34 0.99 13.84
N ALA A 16 -5.18 0.73 13.22
CA ALA A 16 -4.98 0.95 11.80
C ALA A 16 -3.99 -0.07 11.22
N ILE A 17 -3.88 -0.10 9.90
CA ILE A 17 -2.87 -0.83 9.16
C ILE A 17 -2.19 0.10 8.16
N GLU A 18 -0.88 -0.03 8.01
CA GLU A 18 -0.15 0.54 6.88
C GLU A 18 0.08 -0.52 5.81
N VAL A 19 -0.30 -0.21 4.57
CA VAL A 19 -0.10 -1.12 3.44
C VAL A 19 1.27 -0.87 2.82
N LEU A 20 2.14 -1.86 2.97
CA LEU A 20 3.49 -1.86 2.45
C LEU A 20 3.62 -2.76 1.22
N SER A 21 4.63 -2.48 0.40
CA SER A 21 4.99 -3.33 -0.73
C SER A 21 6.39 -3.89 -0.52
N ARG A 22 6.52 -5.21 -0.62
CA ARG A 22 7.83 -5.87 -0.73
C ARG A 22 7.96 -6.52 -2.10
N ILE A 23 9.12 -6.30 -2.70
CA ILE A 23 9.43 -6.73 -4.05
C ILE A 23 10.57 -7.73 -3.98
N THR A 24 10.28 -8.93 -4.48
CA THR A 24 11.18 -10.06 -4.47
C THR A 24 11.69 -10.28 -5.88
N HIS A 25 13.01 -10.28 -6.07
CA HIS A 25 13.59 -10.66 -7.34
C HIS A 25 13.59 -12.19 -7.47
N ALA A 26 12.98 -12.73 -8.53
CA ALA A 26 12.77 -14.17 -8.73
C ALA A 26 14.05 -15.02 -8.62
N SER A 27 15.22 -14.44 -8.93
CA SER A 27 16.51 -15.14 -8.90
C SER A 27 17.38 -14.89 -7.66
N ARG A 28 17.02 -13.97 -6.75
CA ARG A 28 17.91 -13.57 -5.63
C ARG A 28 17.33 -13.71 -4.23
N GLY A 29 16.05 -14.02 -4.06
CA GLY A 29 15.43 -14.25 -2.74
C GLY A 29 15.48 -13.07 -1.76
N GLY A 30 16.08 -11.94 -2.13
CA GLY A 30 16.28 -10.76 -1.30
C GLY A 30 15.27 -9.65 -1.57
N TYR A 31 14.90 -8.94 -0.50
CA TYR A 31 14.00 -7.79 -0.52
C TYR A 31 14.76 -6.52 -0.88
N PHE A 32 14.26 -5.76 -1.85
CA PHE A 32 14.69 -4.37 -2.07
C PHE A 32 13.54 -3.45 -1.66
N CYS A 33 13.75 -2.60 -0.65
CA CYS A 33 12.73 -1.64 -0.22
C CYS A 33 13.12 -0.17 -0.39
N ILE A 34 14.40 0.20 -0.54
CA ILE A 34 14.78 1.62 -0.73
C ILE A 34 15.28 1.85 -2.16
N CYS A 35 16.36 1.17 -2.56
CA CYS A 35 16.96 1.36 -3.91
C CYS A 35 16.03 0.97 -5.08
N PHE A 36 15.00 0.15 -4.83
CA PHE A 36 14.04 -0.22 -5.87
C PHE A 36 13.14 0.97 -6.23
N PHE A 37 12.54 1.62 -5.25
CA PHE A 37 11.62 2.73 -5.52
C PHE A 37 12.31 3.96 -6.10
N GLU A 38 13.62 4.12 -5.88
CA GLU A 38 14.44 5.16 -6.50
C GLU A 38 14.73 4.92 -8.00
N THR A 39 14.59 3.68 -8.48
CA THR A 39 15.04 3.30 -9.83
C THR A 39 13.91 2.83 -10.74
N ILE A 40 12.67 2.76 -10.24
CA ILE A 40 11.51 2.32 -11.02
C ILE A 40 10.75 3.50 -11.63
N SER A 41 10.05 3.22 -12.72
CA SER A 41 9.19 4.22 -13.37
C SER A 41 7.92 4.49 -12.57
N ASP A 42 7.38 5.72 -12.72
CA ASP A 42 6.08 6.11 -12.17
C ASP A 42 4.95 5.16 -12.60
N GLU A 43 5.01 4.61 -13.80
CA GLU A 43 4.04 3.61 -14.28
C GLU A 43 4.03 2.37 -13.37
N VAL A 44 5.19 1.83 -13.02
CA VAL A 44 5.30 0.66 -12.13
C VAL A 44 4.81 1.02 -10.72
N ILE A 45 5.15 2.20 -10.20
CA ILE A 45 4.65 2.71 -8.91
C ILE A 45 3.11 2.76 -8.94
N PHE A 46 2.51 3.28 -10.01
CA PHE A 46 1.06 3.35 -10.16
C PHE A 46 0.42 1.95 -10.24
N HIS A 47 1.08 0.98 -10.88
CA HIS A 47 0.63 -0.41 -10.87
C HIS A 47 0.67 -1.04 -9.47
N ILE A 48 1.73 -0.78 -8.69
CA ILE A 48 1.85 -1.22 -7.29
C ILE A 48 0.73 -0.60 -6.45
N PHE A 49 0.48 0.70 -6.59
CA PHE A 49 -0.60 1.40 -5.90
C PHE A 49 -1.98 0.79 -6.21
N LYS A 50 -2.31 0.59 -7.50
CA LYS A 50 -3.57 -0.07 -7.90
C LYS A 50 -3.69 -1.48 -7.33
N TYR A 51 -2.57 -2.22 -7.29
CA TYR A 51 -2.55 -3.54 -6.69
C TYR A 51 -2.86 -3.49 -5.18
N GLN A 52 -2.26 -2.56 -4.43
CA GLN A 52 -2.54 -2.37 -3.01
C GLN A 52 -4.02 -2.04 -2.75
N LEU A 53 -4.63 -1.16 -3.56
CA LEU A 53 -6.06 -0.85 -3.45
C LEU A 53 -6.96 -2.07 -3.71
N ARG A 54 -6.63 -2.90 -4.71
CA ARG A 54 -7.38 -4.15 -4.98
C ARG A 54 -7.28 -5.11 -3.81
N ARG A 55 -6.11 -5.24 -3.19
CA ARG A 55 -5.91 -6.06 -1.99
C ARG A 55 -6.74 -5.55 -0.81
N LEU A 56 -6.81 -4.24 -0.59
CA LEU A 56 -7.68 -3.67 0.44
C LEU A 56 -9.17 -3.94 0.16
N LYS A 57 -9.60 -3.85 -1.10
CA LYS A 57 -10.98 -4.17 -1.50
C LYS A 57 -11.38 -5.59 -1.11
N GLU A 58 -10.47 -6.57 -1.23
CA GLU A 58 -10.73 -7.96 -0.81
C GLU A 58 -10.95 -8.11 0.70
N HIS A 59 -10.53 -7.15 1.51
CA HIS A 59 -10.62 -7.18 2.97
C HIS A 59 -11.53 -6.08 3.54
N TYR A 60 -12.29 -5.40 2.68
CA TYR A 60 -13.08 -4.22 3.04
C TYR A 60 -14.08 -4.48 4.19
N GLU A 61 -14.78 -5.61 4.16
CA GLU A 61 -15.77 -5.95 5.19
C GLU A 61 -15.14 -6.06 6.59
N PHE A 62 -13.94 -6.65 6.69
CA PHE A 62 -13.20 -6.73 7.95
C PHE A 62 -12.80 -5.35 8.46
N LEU A 63 -12.26 -4.50 7.58
CA LEU A 63 -11.79 -3.16 7.94
C LEU A 63 -12.94 -2.30 8.48
N ILE A 64 -14.10 -2.34 7.82
CA ILE A 64 -15.28 -1.59 8.25
C ILE A 64 -15.87 -2.15 9.55
N SER A 65 -16.10 -3.46 9.63
CA SER A 65 -16.71 -4.08 10.81
C SER A 65 -15.84 -3.97 12.07
N SER A 66 -14.51 -3.96 11.89
CA SER A 66 -13.55 -3.84 12.99
C SER A 66 -13.15 -2.40 13.28
N ASN A 67 -13.70 -1.41 12.54
CA ASN A 67 -13.33 0.00 12.63
C ASN A 67 -11.81 0.24 12.53
N VAL A 68 -11.15 -0.47 11.61
CA VAL A 68 -9.70 -0.40 11.38
C VAL A 68 -9.43 0.48 10.15
N ILE A 69 -8.59 1.51 10.34
CA ILE A 69 -8.19 2.42 9.26
C ILE A 69 -7.09 1.76 8.41
N ALA A 70 -7.15 1.90 7.09
CA ALA A 70 -6.05 1.49 6.21
C ALA A 70 -5.37 2.72 5.59
N SER A 71 -4.05 2.85 5.77
CA SER A 71 -3.23 3.85 5.10
C SER A 71 -2.48 3.26 3.91
N VAL A 72 -2.45 3.99 2.79
CA VAL A 72 -1.74 3.62 1.57
C VAL A 72 -0.81 4.77 1.21
N ASN A 73 0.47 4.46 1.02
CA ASN A 73 1.46 5.44 0.59
C ASN A 73 1.23 5.83 -0.88
N ILE A 74 1.29 7.13 -1.17
CA ILE A 74 1.18 7.68 -2.52
C ILE A 74 2.38 8.58 -2.82
N THR A 75 2.82 8.58 -4.07
CA THR A 75 3.79 9.56 -4.57
C THR A 75 3.07 10.84 -5.01
N TYR A 76 3.84 11.91 -5.23
CA TYR A 76 3.30 13.16 -5.78
C TYR A 76 2.62 12.96 -7.14
N SER A 77 3.23 12.17 -8.04
CA SER A 77 2.66 11.85 -9.36
C SER A 77 1.31 11.12 -9.26
N ILE A 78 1.16 10.21 -8.29
CA ILE A 78 -0.11 9.55 -8.01
C ILE A 78 -1.11 10.56 -7.45
N ALA A 79 -0.72 11.39 -6.50
CA ALA A 79 -1.59 12.41 -5.93
C ALA A 79 -2.14 13.37 -7.02
N GLU A 80 -1.27 13.87 -7.90
CA GLU A 80 -1.68 14.68 -9.05
C GLU A 80 -2.65 13.95 -9.97
N SER A 81 -2.40 12.67 -10.25
CA SER A 81 -3.30 11.85 -11.08
C SER A 81 -4.68 11.72 -10.45
N ILE A 82 -4.76 11.49 -9.12
CA ILE A 82 -6.05 11.39 -8.39
C ILE A 82 -6.80 12.73 -8.39
N ILE A 83 -6.08 13.85 -8.25
CA ILE A 83 -6.68 15.18 -8.21
C ILE A 83 -7.16 15.60 -9.61
N ALA A 84 -6.37 15.31 -10.65
CA ALA A 84 -6.68 15.64 -12.04
C ALA A 84 -7.82 14.77 -12.57
N ASP A 85 -7.81 13.48 -12.22
CA ASP A 85 -8.84 12.53 -12.58
C ASP A 85 -9.90 12.54 -11.46
N LYS A 86 -10.88 13.47 -11.54
CA LYS A 86 -12.03 13.55 -10.59
C LYS A 86 -12.93 12.29 -10.57
N LYS A 87 -12.42 11.13 -11.00
CA LYS A 87 -13.07 9.83 -11.15
C LYS A 87 -12.15 8.71 -10.62
N ILE A 88 -11.83 8.74 -9.34
CA ILE A 88 -11.75 7.48 -8.58
C ILE A 88 -13.11 7.25 -7.94
#